data_AF-A0A8J4H159-F1
#
_entry.id   AF-A0A8J4H159-F1
#
_cell.length_a   1.000
_cell.length_b   1.000
_cell.length_c   1.000
_cell.angle_alpha   90.00
_cell.angle_beta   90.00
_cell.angle_gamma   90.00
#
_symmetry.space_group_name_H-M   'P 1'
#
loop_
_entity.id
_entity.type
_entity.pdbx_description
1 polymer ?
#
loop_
_entity_poly.entity_id
_entity_poly.type
_entity_poly.pdbx_seq_one_letter_code
_entity_poly.pdbx_strand_id
1 'polypeptide(L)'
;MMKYDVEAFIDQMNARKDVLIFLDEAPLSKKLRIKRAADEFTLTELSEILSISAGALSDYEHGKKISSRHIGIIEDYLYSQWYEDKVLVDRIEQ
;
A
#
# COMPACT_ATOMS: atom_id res chain seq x y z
N MET A 1 -33.82 24.27 -3.22
CA MET A 1 -32.42 24.01 -2.83
C MET A 1 -32.44 22.86 -1.83
N MET A 2 -31.98 21.68 -2.23
CA MET A 2 -32.00 20.49 -1.37
C MET A 2 -30.92 20.67 -0.29
N LYS A 3 -31.33 20.79 0.97
CA LYS A 3 -30.39 20.80 2.10
C LYS A 3 -29.91 19.37 2.28
N TYR A 4 -28.68 19.09 1.86
CA TYR A 4 -28.03 17.85 2.28
C TYR A 4 -27.82 17.93 3.80
N ASP A 5 -28.42 16.99 4.51
CA ASP A 5 -28.20 16.81 5.93
C ASP A 5 -26.82 16.16 6.11
N VAL A 6 -25.82 17.02 6.24
CA VAL A 6 -24.41 16.63 6.41
C VAL A 6 -24.25 15.79 7.69
N GLU A 7 -25.07 16.02 8.71
CA GLU A 7 -25.03 15.24 9.96
C GLU A 7 -25.53 13.81 9.72
N ALA A 8 -26.66 13.64 9.00
CA ALA A 8 -27.16 12.31 8.65
C ALA A 8 -26.18 11.51 7.77
N PHE A 9 -25.45 12.18 6.88
CA PHE A 9 -24.39 11.56 6.08
C PHE A 9 -23.20 11.11 6.95
N ILE A 10 -22.74 11.98 7.86
CA ILE A 10 -21.66 11.66 8.82
C ILE A 10 -22.07 10.49 9.72
N ASP A 11 -23.30 10.46 10.23
CA ASP A 11 -23.80 9.37 11.07
C ASP A 11 -23.89 8.05 10.31
N GLN A 12 -24.32 8.09 9.04
CA GLN A 12 -24.37 6.89 8.21
C GLN A 12 -22.97 6.35 7.89
N MET A 13 -21.98 7.23 7.69
CA MET A 13 -20.58 6.84 7.54
C MET A 13 -19.99 6.27 8.83
N ASN A 14 -20.24 6.92 9.97
CA ASN A 14 -19.82 6.45 11.29
C ASN A 14 -20.41 5.07 11.63
N ALA A 15 -21.67 4.83 11.23
CA ALA A 15 -22.35 3.55 11.42
C ALA A 15 -21.76 2.44 10.53
N ARG A 16 -21.30 2.76 9.32
CA ARG A 16 -20.67 1.80 8.42
C ARG A 16 -19.23 1.44 8.80
N LYS A 17 -18.54 2.30 9.58
CA LYS A 17 -17.12 2.17 9.92
C LYS A 17 -16.25 1.94 8.67
N ASP A 18 -16.65 2.55 7.55
CA ASP A 18 -15.91 2.42 6.30
C ASP A 18 -14.52 3.03 6.49
N VAL A 19 -13.49 2.31 6.04
CA VAL A 19 -12.10 2.80 6.12
C VAL A 19 -11.91 3.86 5.04
N LEU A 20 -11.72 5.12 5.45
CA LEU A 20 -11.49 6.24 4.54
C LEU A 20 -10.01 6.33 4.15
N ILE A 21 -9.58 5.49 3.22
CA ILE A 21 -8.24 5.52 2.64
C ILE A 21 -8.35 5.77 1.13
N PHE A 22 -7.77 6.89 0.67
CA PHE A 22 -7.61 7.21 -0.75
C PHE A 22 -6.22 6.73 -1.21
N LEU A 23 -6.13 5.45 -1.59
CA LEU A 23 -4.84 4.85 -1.94
C LEU A 23 -4.19 5.54 -3.12
N ASP A 24 -4.94 5.93 -4.16
CA ASP A 24 -4.39 6.49 -5.40
C ASP A 24 -3.59 7.77 -5.17
N GLU A 25 -4.00 8.60 -4.21
CA GLU A 25 -3.36 9.85 -3.83
C GLU A 25 -2.19 9.66 -2.84
N ALA A 26 -2.06 8.47 -2.25
CA ALA A 26 -1.02 8.22 -1.27
C ALA A 26 0.38 8.17 -1.95
N PRO A 27 1.43 8.69 -1.29
CA PRO A 27 2.81 8.51 -1.74
C PRO A 27 3.15 7.03 -1.87
N LEU A 28 4.04 6.71 -2.82
CA LEU A 28 4.46 5.33 -3.11
C LEU A 28 4.99 4.59 -1.86
N SER A 29 5.67 5.29 -0.96
CA SER A 29 6.12 4.74 0.33
C SER A 29 4.98 4.25 1.23
N LYS A 30 3.85 4.98 1.27
CA LYS A 30 2.67 4.56 2.03
C LYS A 30 1.97 3.40 1.36
N LYS A 31 1.84 3.44 0.02
CA LYS A 31 1.26 2.34 -0.77
C LYS A 31 2.01 1.03 -0.50
N LEU A 32 3.34 1.07 -0.51
CA LEU A 32 4.21 -0.06 -0.20
C LEU A 32 3.92 -0.66 1.17
N ARG A 33 3.91 0.17 2.22
CA ARG A 33 3.62 -0.29 3.59
C ARG A 33 2.25 -0.94 3.70
N ILE A 34 1.24 -0.36 3.04
CA ILE A 34 -0.13 -0.88 3.06
C ILE A 34 -0.20 -2.22 2.35
N LYS A 35 0.33 -2.34 1.12
CA LYS A 35 0.34 -3.60 0.39
C LYS A 35 1.13 -4.68 1.13
N ARG A 36 2.30 -4.33 1.69
CA ARG A 36 3.09 -5.26 2.52
C ARG A 36 2.26 -5.84 3.66
N ALA A 37 1.53 -4.99 4.38
CA ALA A 37 0.67 -5.42 5.48
C ALA A 37 -0.53 -6.26 4.99
N ALA A 38 -1.12 -5.91 3.85
CA ALA A 38 -2.23 -6.65 3.25
C ALA A 38 -1.80 -8.03 2.74
N ASP A 39 -0.59 -8.15 2.18
CA ASP A 39 0.02 -9.41 1.76
C ASP A 39 0.66 -10.18 2.96
N GLU A 40 0.49 -9.69 4.18
CA GLU A 40 0.98 -10.26 5.44
C GLU A 40 2.51 -10.44 5.57
N PHE A 41 3.29 -9.75 4.75
CA PHE A 41 4.74 -9.79 4.83
C PHE A 41 5.28 -8.96 6.01
N THR A 42 6.19 -9.56 6.75
CA THR A 42 7.11 -8.80 7.59
C THR A 42 8.03 -7.96 6.71
N LEU A 43 8.66 -6.95 7.32
CA LEU A 43 9.63 -6.12 6.61
C LEU A 43 10.82 -6.94 6.08
N THR A 44 11.28 -7.94 6.85
CA THR A 44 12.38 -8.83 6.46
C THR A 44 12.01 -9.71 5.28
N GLU A 45 10.82 -10.32 5.28
CA GLU A 45 10.37 -11.17 4.16
C GLU A 45 10.24 -10.35 2.87
N LEU A 46 9.63 -9.16 2.93
CA LEU A 46 9.53 -8.30 1.75
C LEU A 46 10.92 -7.83 1.27
N SER A 47 11.86 -7.61 2.20
CA SER A 47 13.23 -7.22 1.87
C SER A 47 13.95 -8.27 1.01
N GLU A 48 13.68 -9.55 1.27
CA GLU A 48 14.21 -10.68 0.49
C GLU A 48 13.57 -10.74 -0.90
N ILE A 49 12.24 -10.60 -0.98
CA ILE A 49 11.49 -10.61 -2.24
C ILE A 49 11.96 -9.49 -3.17
N LEU A 50 12.09 -8.27 -2.64
CA LEU A 50 12.48 -7.10 -3.43
C LEU A 50 14.00 -6.98 -3.62
N SER A 51 14.80 -7.81 -2.94
CA SER A 51 16.26 -7.68 -2.90
C SER A 51 16.73 -6.27 -2.49
N ILE A 52 16.02 -5.66 -1.53
CA ILE A 52 16.33 -4.36 -0.92
C ILE A 52 16.61 -4.61 0.56
N SER A 53 17.62 -3.98 1.16
CA SER A 53 17.88 -4.19 2.59
C SER A 53 16.69 -3.74 3.45
N ALA A 54 16.37 -4.51 4.50
CA ALA A 54 15.25 -4.21 5.40
C ALA A 54 15.36 -2.78 6.01
N GLY A 55 16.58 -2.31 6.30
CA GLY A 55 16.81 -0.94 6.77
C GLY A 55 16.42 0.13 5.74
N ALA A 56 16.82 -0.04 4.48
CA ALA A 56 16.46 0.89 3.41
C ALA A 56 14.95 0.86 3.11
N LEU A 57 14.35 -0.33 3.18
CA LEU A 57 12.92 -0.53 2.99
C LEU A 57 12.11 0.14 4.12
N SER A 58 12.54 -0.02 5.38
CA SER A 58 11.96 0.68 6.54
C SER A 58 12.03 2.19 6.36
N ASP A 59 13.22 2.70 6.04
CA ASP A 59 13.46 4.12 5.85
C ASP A 59 12.55 4.70 4.76
N TYR A 60 12.39 3.96 3.66
CA TYR A 60 11.50 4.34 2.57
C TYR A 60 10.03 4.33 2.98
N GLU A 61 9.53 3.30 3.67
CA GLU A 61 8.15 3.27 4.20
C GLU A 61 7.84 4.43 5.16
N HIS A 62 8.87 5.00 5.80
CA HIS A 62 8.76 6.18 6.66
C HIS A 62 9.02 7.51 5.91
N GLY A 63 9.05 7.49 4.58
CA GLY A 63 9.10 8.68 3.74
C GLY A 63 10.51 9.19 3.41
N LYS A 64 11.57 8.45 3.74
CA LYS A 64 12.91 8.78 3.24
C LYS A 64 13.06 8.39 1.77
N LYS A 65 14.09 8.92 1.12
CA LYS A 65 14.40 8.62 -0.29
C LYS A 65 15.02 7.23 -0.44
N ILE A 66 14.75 6.60 -1.56
CA ILE A 66 15.41 5.35 -2.00
C ILE A 66 15.99 5.56 -3.41
N SER A 67 16.89 4.68 -3.84
CA SER A 67 17.47 4.75 -5.18
C SER A 67 16.41 4.58 -6.27
N SER A 68 16.56 5.24 -7.41
CA SER A 68 15.64 5.12 -8.55
C SER A 68 15.52 3.69 -9.07
N ARG A 69 16.61 2.90 -9.00
CA ARG A 69 16.59 1.48 -9.32
C ARG A 69 15.58 0.70 -8.47
N HIS A 70 15.49 1.01 -7.17
CA HIS A 70 14.55 0.33 -6.28
C HIS A 70 13.11 0.79 -6.51
N ILE A 71 12.88 2.00 -7.02
CA ILE A 71 11.53 2.47 -7.35
C ILE A 71 10.86 1.55 -8.37
N GLY A 72 11.54 1.19 -9.46
CA GLY A 72 10.97 0.28 -10.46
C GLY A 72 10.63 -1.11 -9.90
N ILE A 73 11.44 -1.61 -8.97
CA ILE A 73 11.17 -2.89 -8.27
C ILE A 73 9.94 -2.77 -7.37
N ILE A 74 9.82 -1.66 -6.65
CA ILE A 74 8.68 -1.37 -5.77
C ILE A 74 7.39 -1.22 -6.59
N GLU A 75 7.46 -0.55 -7.74
CA GLU A 75 6.33 -0.40 -8.65
C GLU A 75 5.89 -1.74 -9.25
N ASP A 76 6.83 -2.61 -9.67
CA ASP A 76 6.52 -3.98 -10.12
C ASP A 76 5.80 -4.77 -9.02
N TYR A 77 6.28 -4.71 -7.77
CA TYR A 77 5.60 -5.35 -6.65
C TYR A 77 4.19 -4.76 -6.38
N LEU A 78 4.04 -3.44 -6.46
CA LEU A 78 2.78 -2.77 -6.15
C LEU A 78 1.71 -2.99 -7.21
N TYR A 79 2.08 -3.05 -8.48
CA TYR A 79 1.13 -2.92 -9.57
C TYR A 79 1.13 -4.09 -10.55
N SER A 80 2.07 -5.03 -10.40
CA SER A 80 2.21 -6.17 -11.30
C SER A 80 2.26 -7.51 -10.57
N GLN A 81 2.22 -7.55 -9.23
CA GLN A 81 2.33 -8.78 -8.45
C GLN A 81 1.18 -8.95 -7.45
N TRP A 82 0.51 -10.10 -7.51
CA TRP A 82 -0.54 -10.49 -6.56
C TRP A 82 -0.04 -11.63 -5.67
N TYR A 83 -0.05 -11.41 -4.35
CA TYR A 83 0.21 -12.43 -3.35
C TYR A 83 -1.05 -12.83 -2.56
N GLU A 84 -1.16 -14.12 -2.23
CA GLU A 84 -2.13 -14.69 -1.28
C GLU A 84 -1.37 -15.65 -0.36
N ASP A 85 -1.58 -15.56 0.95
CA ASP A 85 -0.84 -16.35 1.95
C ASP A 85 0.69 -16.36 1.72
N LYS A 86 1.24 -15.19 1.37
CA LYS A 86 2.67 -14.98 1.05
C LYS A 86 3.18 -15.70 -0.19
N VAL A 87 2.31 -16.26 -1.03
CA VAL A 87 2.67 -16.93 -2.28
C VAL A 87 2.27 -16.04 -3.46
N LEU A 88 3.17 -15.89 -4.44
CA LEU A 88 2.86 -15.18 -5.68
C LEU A 88 1.83 -15.99 -6.47
N VAL A 89 0.63 -15.44 -6.62
CA VAL A 89 -0.49 -16.06 -7.34
C VAL A 89 -0.44 -15.72 -8.82
N ASP A 90 -0.22 -14.45 -9.14
CA ASP A 90 -0.25 -13.98 -10.52
C ASP A 90 0.64 -12.74 -10.73
N ARG A 91 0.98 -12.50 -12.01
CA ARG A 91 1.61 -11.27 -12.48
C ARG A 91 0.75 -10.60 -13.55
N ILE A 92 0.37 -9.36 -13.30
CA ILE A 92 -0.41 -8.56 -14.24
C ILE A 92 0.55 -7.86 -15.20
N GLU A 93 0.43 -8.14 -16.50
CA GLU A 93 1.12 -7.37 -17.54
C GLU A 93 0.42 -6.01 -17.70
N GLN A 94 1.20 -4.94 -17.68
CA GLN A 94 0.72 -3.56 -17.89
C GLN A 94 0.89 -3.10 -19.33
#